data_AF-A0A1R3XQB9-F1
#
_entry.id   AF-A0A1R3XQB9-F1
#
_cell.length_a   1.000
_cell.length_b   1.000
_cell.length_c   1.000
_cell.angle_alpha   90.00
_cell.angle_beta   90.00
_cell.angle_gamma   90.00
#
_symmetry.space_group_name_H-M   'P 1'
#
loop_
_entity.id
_entity.type
_entity.pdbx_description
1 polymer ?
#
loop_
_entity_poly.entity_id
_entity_poly.type
_entity_poly.pdbx_seq_one_letter_code
_entity_poly.pdbx_strand_id
1 'polypeptide(L)'
;MATAAALIARGMEPQRDFVVIDSSARGQRTWSARWPSMRLLSNAEHSSFPRRPLEGDPYRYPTPGDIEGYLHRFEAELGVNPVWGVQALAVTRHGNGPTLLLSTTVGEVQTRNVVCATGAAARPRFPKWAADAEVEGVQMHTNAYRTPEQIPRGRVLIVGGGIAGTEVASDLAKSHDVTLAVRTRRAEAHPRQFPTQPRVSPWRRVKIAPEPLYDALRDKGVSIRAETIGVDGAKFAFADGYRQAYQSVVFATGYEAGDEWLPTQPQLQRRIPTATTLPGLFVAGIPVHSQARANTLPGVWTDAARIARFIYARP
;
A
#
# COMPACT_ATOMS: atom_id res chain seq x y z
N MET A 1 -6.47 -6.81 10.97
CA MET A 1 -5.97 -6.97 12.35
C MET A 1 -6.32 -5.80 13.27
N ALA A 2 -5.97 -4.55 12.96
CA ALA A 2 -6.31 -3.40 13.82
C ALA A 2 -7.82 -3.32 14.19
N THR A 3 -8.71 -3.52 13.22
CA THR A 3 -10.16 -3.56 13.47
C THR A 3 -10.55 -4.70 14.42
N ALA A 4 -10.03 -5.91 14.21
CA ALA A 4 -10.27 -7.04 15.10
C ALA A 4 -9.86 -6.73 16.54
N ALA A 5 -8.67 -6.15 16.74
CA ALA A 5 -8.21 -5.73 18.07
C ALA A 5 -9.15 -4.70 18.72
N ALA A 6 -9.66 -3.74 17.94
CA ALA A 6 -10.57 -2.71 18.43
C ALA A 6 -11.98 -3.24 18.77
N LEU A 7 -12.42 -4.32 18.11
CA LEU A 7 -13.67 -5.04 18.40
C LEU A 7 -13.51 -5.92 19.65
N ILE A 8 -12.40 -6.65 19.75
CA ILE A 8 -12.05 -7.46 20.93
C ILE A 8 -11.96 -6.59 22.18
N ALA A 9 -11.34 -5.41 22.08
CA ALA A 9 -11.29 -4.44 23.18
C ALA A 9 -12.67 -3.91 23.62
N ARG A 10 -13.74 -4.21 22.87
CA ARG A 10 -15.14 -3.91 23.20
C ARG A 10 -15.95 -5.15 23.59
N GLY A 11 -15.28 -6.28 23.82
CA GLY A 11 -15.91 -7.52 24.28
C GLY A 11 -16.45 -8.42 23.17
N MET A 12 -16.14 -8.15 21.89
CA MET A 12 -16.51 -9.06 20.80
C MET A 12 -15.53 -10.23 20.70
N GLU A 13 -16.07 -11.44 20.58
CA GLU A 13 -15.31 -12.67 20.46
C GLU A 13 -14.98 -12.98 18.98
N PRO A 14 -13.71 -13.18 18.61
CA PRO A 14 -13.36 -13.58 17.25
C PRO A 14 -13.91 -14.98 16.95
N GLN A 15 -14.23 -15.25 15.67
CA GLN A 15 -14.89 -16.48 15.18
C GLN A 15 -16.32 -16.74 15.69
N ARG A 16 -16.84 -15.90 16.60
CA ARG A 16 -18.23 -15.94 17.06
C ARG A 16 -18.99 -14.69 16.65
N ASP A 17 -18.51 -13.52 17.04
CA ASP A 17 -19.17 -12.25 16.78
C ASP A 17 -18.67 -11.59 15.48
N PHE A 18 -17.46 -11.93 15.04
CA PHE A 18 -16.91 -11.48 13.78
C PHE A 18 -15.92 -12.50 13.18
N VAL A 19 -15.78 -12.43 11.86
CA VAL A 19 -14.79 -13.20 11.08
C VAL A 19 -13.90 -12.25 10.30
N VAL A 20 -12.64 -12.64 10.08
CA VAL A 20 -11.73 -11.97 9.16
C VAL A 20 -11.53 -12.87 7.96
N ILE A 21 -11.74 -12.35 6.76
CA ILE A 21 -11.43 -13.04 5.51
C ILE A 21 -10.25 -12.34 4.82
N ASP A 22 -9.46 -13.10 4.07
CA ASP A 22 -8.31 -12.60 3.32
C ASP A 22 -8.18 -13.38 2.01
N SER A 23 -7.96 -12.68 0.88
CA SER A 23 -7.84 -13.32 -0.42
C SER A 23 -6.46 -13.94 -0.67
N SER A 24 -5.46 -13.55 0.13
CA SER A 24 -4.12 -14.13 0.05
C SER A 24 -4.10 -15.62 0.42
N ALA A 25 -3.08 -16.32 -0.07
CA ALA A 25 -2.69 -17.61 0.49
C ALA A 25 -2.38 -17.49 2.00
N ARG A 26 -2.56 -18.59 2.73
CA ARG A 26 -2.44 -18.62 4.19
C ARG A 26 -1.13 -17.99 4.66
N GLY A 27 -1.24 -16.93 5.46
CA GLY A 27 -0.10 -16.22 6.05
C GLY A 27 0.63 -15.28 5.09
N GLN A 28 0.35 -15.28 3.79
CA GLN A 28 1.07 -14.49 2.79
C GLN A 28 0.45 -13.10 2.60
N ARG A 29 0.59 -12.24 3.63
CA ARG A 29 0.15 -10.84 3.57
C ARG A 29 1.05 -10.02 2.63
N THR A 30 0.62 -8.80 2.30
CA THR A 30 1.36 -7.88 1.40
C THR A 30 2.84 -7.65 1.78
N TRP A 31 3.23 -7.82 3.04
CA TRP A 31 4.60 -7.63 3.51
C TRP A 31 5.56 -8.75 3.08
N SER A 32 5.07 -9.99 2.95
CA SER A 32 5.85 -11.12 2.43
C SER A 32 6.24 -10.92 0.97
N ALA A 33 5.48 -10.09 0.27
CA ALA A 33 5.67 -9.75 -1.12
C ALA A 33 6.60 -8.55 -1.36
N ARG A 34 7.36 -8.09 -0.36
CA ARG A 34 8.33 -7.00 -0.51
C ARG A 34 9.75 -7.54 -0.61
N TRP A 35 10.64 -6.78 -1.26
CA TRP A 35 12.04 -7.19 -1.42
C TRP A 35 12.81 -7.11 -0.09
N PRO A 36 13.69 -8.07 0.26
CA PRO A 36 14.35 -8.11 1.57
C PRO A 36 15.24 -6.91 1.90
N SER A 37 15.82 -6.27 0.88
CA SER A 37 16.66 -5.07 1.06
C SER A 37 15.85 -3.80 1.35
N MET A 38 14.52 -3.83 1.22
CA MET A 38 13.63 -2.71 1.54
C MET A 38 13.79 -2.29 3.00
N ARG A 39 13.70 -1.00 3.26
CA ARG A 39 13.54 -0.45 4.60
C ARG A 39 12.32 0.45 4.64
N LEU A 40 11.60 0.44 5.75
CA LEU A 40 10.53 1.41 5.96
C LEU A 40 11.12 2.82 6.05
N LEU A 41 10.32 3.81 5.65
CA LEU A 41 10.69 5.23 5.71
C LEU A 41 10.62 5.80 7.14
N SER A 42 9.86 5.15 8.00
CA SER A 42 9.73 5.46 9.41
C SER A 42 10.57 4.48 10.23
N ASN A 43 11.13 4.98 11.33
CA ASN A 43 11.79 4.10 12.31
C ASN A 43 10.77 3.17 13.00
N ALA A 44 11.26 2.23 13.81
CA ALA A 44 10.46 1.23 14.49
C ALA A 44 9.41 1.85 15.44
N GLU A 45 9.76 2.91 16.17
CA GLU A 45 8.84 3.64 17.06
C GLU A 45 7.59 4.16 16.34
N HIS A 46 7.74 4.63 15.09
CA HIS A 46 6.63 5.16 14.29
C HIS A 46 5.97 4.13 13.37
N SER A 47 6.45 2.88 13.40
CA SER A 47 6.03 1.78 12.53
C SER A 47 5.34 0.66 13.31
N SER A 48 4.62 0.99 14.37
CA SER A 48 3.90 0.03 15.21
C SER A 48 2.50 0.50 15.57
N PHE A 49 1.65 -0.39 16.07
CA PHE A 49 0.40 0.01 16.69
C PHE A 49 0.63 0.73 18.04
N PRO A 50 -0.26 1.66 18.43
CA PRO A 50 -0.15 2.34 19.72
C PRO A 50 -0.07 1.36 20.88
N ARG A 51 0.90 1.58 21.79
CA ARG A 51 1.19 0.74 22.97
C ARG A 51 1.56 -0.71 22.65
N ARG A 52 1.94 -1.01 21.40
CA ARG A 52 2.41 -2.32 20.92
C ARG A 52 3.67 -2.10 20.09
N PRO A 53 4.81 -1.73 20.70
CA PRO A 53 6.02 -1.37 19.96
C PRO A 53 6.58 -2.57 19.18
N LEU A 54 7.33 -2.28 18.11
CA LEU A 54 8.23 -3.26 17.51
C LEU A 54 9.37 -3.58 18.49
N GLU A 55 9.85 -4.82 18.46
CA GLU A 55 10.99 -5.25 19.27
C GLU A 55 12.32 -4.69 18.75
N GLY A 56 13.27 -4.50 19.68
CA GLY A 56 14.62 -4.02 19.41
C GLY A 56 14.77 -2.51 19.51
N ASP A 57 15.77 -1.97 18.82
CA ASP A 57 16.07 -0.54 18.80
C ASP A 57 14.90 0.27 18.18
N PRO A 58 14.29 1.24 18.91
CA PRO A 58 13.19 2.06 18.41
C PRO A 58 13.58 2.98 17.24
N TYR A 59 14.87 3.28 17.06
CA TYR A 59 15.38 4.20 16.04
C TYR A 59 15.81 3.50 14.74
N ARG A 60 15.87 2.17 14.72
CA ARG A 60 16.15 1.41 13.49
C ARG A 60 15.02 1.53 12.47
N TYR A 61 15.33 1.41 11.19
CA TYR A 61 14.33 1.32 10.11
C TYR A 61 13.94 -0.14 9.88
N PRO A 62 12.66 -0.53 10.13
CA PRO A 62 12.23 -1.92 9.99
C PRO A 62 12.34 -2.44 8.56
N THR A 63 12.58 -3.74 8.45
CA THR A 63 12.47 -4.50 7.21
C THR A 63 11.02 -4.97 6.99
N PRO A 64 10.65 -5.41 5.77
CA PRO A 64 9.37 -6.07 5.58
C PRO A 64 9.16 -7.29 6.48
N GLY A 65 10.23 -8.08 6.72
CA GLY A 65 10.19 -9.23 7.61
C GLY A 65 9.92 -8.87 9.07
N ASP A 66 10.43 -7.72 9.54
CA ASP A 66 10.09 -7.19 10.87
C ASP A 66 8.59 -6.91 10.99
N ILE A 67 8.00 -6.29 9.97
CA ILE A 67 6.59 -5.94 9.97
C ILE A 67 5.71 -7.19 9.82
N GLU A 68 6.10 -8.13 8.98
CA GLU A 68 5.42 -9.41 8.83
C GLU A 68 5.42 -10.19 10.14
N GLY A 69 6.58 -10.36 10.78
CA GLY A 69 6.69 -11.02 12.07
C GLY A 69 5.90 -10.32 13.18
N TYR A 70 5.91 -8.99 13.20
CA TYR A 70 5.10 -8.18 14.12
C TYR A 70 3.60 -8.42 13.94
N LEU A 71 3.11 -8.43 12.69
CA LEU A 71 1.70 -8.66 12.40
C LEU A 71 1.27 -10.10 12.70
N HIS A 72 2.14 -11.10 12.51
CA HIS A 72 1.88 -12.47 12.91
C HIS A 72 1.76 -12.64 14.42
N ARG A 73 2.68 -12.05 15.20
CA ARG A 73 2.58 -12.04 16.67
C ARG A 73 1.30 -11.35 17.13
N PHE A 74 1.00 -10.20 16.53
CA PHE A 74 -0.21 -9.46 16.83
C PHE A 74 -1.50 -10.24 16.50
N GLU A 75 -1.53 -10.99 15.39
CA GLU A 75 -2.65 -11.88 15.04
C GLU A 75 -2.82 -13.02 16.06
N ALA A 76 -1.73 -13.67 16.45
CA ALA A 76 -1.73 -14.76 17.43
C ALA A 76 -2.18 -14.30 18.82
N GLU A 77 -1.70 -13.14 19.29
CA GLU A 77 -2.09 -12.54 20.57
C GLU A 77 -3.58 -12.23 20.67
N LEU A 78 -4.23 -11.93 19.54
CA LEU A 78 -5.67 -11.65 19.48
C LEU A 78 -6.52 -12.92 19.40
N GLY A 79 -5.91 -14.09 19.21
CA GLY A 79 -6.64 -15.35 18.99
C GLY A 79 -7.48 -15.33 17.72
N VAL A 80 -7.16 -14.48 16.73
CA VAL A 80 -7.92 -14.41 15.48
C VAL A 80 -7.41 -15.48 14.52
N ASN A 81 -8.32 -16.30 14.01
CA ASN A 81 -8.04 -17.22 12.90
C ASN A 81 -8.71 -16.71 11.61
N PRO A 82 -7.98 -15.98 10.73
CA PRO A 82 -8.55 -15.52 9.47
C PRO A 82 -8.88 -16.69 8.54
N VAL A 83 -9.96 -16.54 7.79
CA VAL A 83 -10.31 -17.44 6.69
C VAL A 83 -9.58 -16.96 5.44
N TRP A 84 -8.53 -17.68 5.07
CA TRP A 84 -7.65 -17.36 3.94
C TRP A 84 -8.19 -17.90 2.62
N GLY A 85 -7.72 -17.33 1.49
CA GLY A 85 -8.15 -17.71 0.15
C GLY A 85 -9.59 -17.30 -0.20
N VAL A 86 -10.22 -16.43 0.59
CA VAL A 86 -11.60 -15.97 0.38
C VAL A 86 -11.59 -14.50 0.01
N GLN A 87 -12.06 -14.20 -1.21
CA GLN A 87 -12.14 -12.84 -1.72
C GLN A 87 -13.57 -12.31 -1.61
N ALA A 88 -13.71 -11.09 -1.10
CA ALA A 88 -14.95 -10.33 -1.20
C ALA A 88 -15.14 -9.82 -2.64
N LEU A 89 -16.32 -10.05 -3.21
CA LEU A 89 -16.64 -9.73 -4.60
C LEU A 89 -17.60 -8.55 -4.73
N ALA A 90 -18.56 -8.44 -3.81
CA ALA A 90 -19.52 -7.35 -3.76
C ALA A 90 -20.18 -7.28 -2.39
N VAL A 91 -20.72 -6.11 -2.03
CA VAL A 91 -21.61 -5.96 -0.89
C VAL A 91 -22.84 -5.16 -1.26
N THR A 92 -24.01 -5.67 -0.93
CA THR A 92 -25.29 -5.02 -1.20
C THR A 92 -26.15 -5.00 0.06
N ARG A 93 -27.23 -4.20 0.03
CA ARG A 93 -28.25 -4.25 1.08
C ARG A 93 -29.10 -5.51 0.89
N HIS A 94 -29.35 -6.24 1.97
CA HIS A 94 -30.23 -7.40 1.98
C HIS A 94 -31.61 -7.03 2.53
N GLY A 95 -32.60 -6.92 1.63
CA GLY A 95 -33.97 -6.54 1.97
C GLY A 95 -34.10 -5.11 2.54
N ASN A 96 -35.16 -4.86 3.30
CA ASN A 96 -35.46 -3.53 3.86
C ASN A 96 -34.80 -3.28 5.24
N GLY A 97 -34.28 -4.33 5.87
CA GLY A 97 -33.64 -4.27 7.20
C GLY A 97 -32.18 -3.77 7.20
N PRO A 98 -31.49 -3.78 8.35
CA PRO A 98 -30.11 -3.32 8.47
C PRO A 98 -29.07 -4.33 7.95
N THR A 99 -29.52 -5.41 7.30
CA THR A 99 -28.68 -6.52 6.86
C THR A 99 -27.98 -6.19 5.53
N LEU A 100 -26.73 -6.61 5.43
CA LEU A 100 -25.91 -6.59 4.22
C LEU A 100 -25.74 -8.01 3.71
N LEU A 101 -25.67 -8.17 2.39
CA LEU A 101 -25.26 -9.38 1.71
C LEU A 101 -23.85 -9.18 1.17
N LEU A 102 -22.88 -9.93 1.69
CA LEU A 102 -21.51 -9.97 1.20
C LEU A 102 -21.36 -11.17 0.28
N SER A 103 -21.13 -10.93 -1.00
CA SER A 103 -20.79 -11.99 -1.96
C SER A 103 -19.28 -12.26 -1.88
N THR A 104 -18.89 -13.54 -1.78
CA THR A 104 -17.49 -13.97 -1.74
C THR A 104 -17.23 -15.08 -2.76
N THR A 105 -15.97 -15.44 -2.96
CA THR A 105 -15.58 -16.57 -3.82
C THR A 105 -16.09 -17.94 -3.35
N VAL A 106 -16.55 -18.05 -2.12
CA VAL A 106 -17.05 -19.32 -1.53
C VAL A 106 -18.54 -19.26 -1.18
N GLY A 107 -19.26 -18.24 -1.66
CA GLY A 107 -20.68 -18.05 -1.42
C GLY A 107 -21.00 -16.73 -0.72
N GLU A 108 -22.25 -16.58 -0.34
CA GLU A 108 -22.79 -15.34 0.23
C GLU A 108 -22.92 -15.40 1.75
N VAL A 109 -22.69 -14.27 2.40
CA VAL A 109 -22.80 -14.13 3.86
C VAL A 109 -23.71 -12.96 4.19
N GLN A 110 -24.73 -13.22 5.00
CA GLN A 110 -25.55 -12.16 5.57
C GLN A 110 -24.91 -11.64 6.86
N THR A 111 -24.77 -10.32 6.98
CA THR A 111 -24.15 -9.69 8.15
C THR A 111 -24.73 -8.30 8.38
N ARG A 112 -24.65 -7.78 9.60
CA ARG A 112 -25.05 -6.39 9.91
C ARG A 112 -23.97 -5.37 9.55
N ASN A 113 -22.71 -5.81 9.53
CA ASN A 113 -21.56 -4.95 9.32
C ASN A 113 -20.50 -5.62 8.45
N VAL A 114 -19.89 -4.83 7.56
CA VAL A 114 -18.75 -5.22 6.74
C VAL A 114 -17.69 -4.14 6.89
N VAL A 115 -16.43 -4.55 7.12
CA VAL A 115 -15.29 -3.63 7.18
C VAL A 115 -14.32 -3.96 6.04
N CYS A 116 -14.25 -3.10 5.04
CA CYS A 116 -13.23 -3.17 4.00
C CYS A 116 -11.88 -2.73 4.57
N ALA A 117 -10.97 -3.69 4.72
CA ALA A 117 -9.62 -3.47 5.26
C ALA A 117 -8.52 -3.94 4.28
N THR A 118 -8.79 -3.86 2.99
CA THR A 118 -7.91 -4.28 1.88
C THR A 118 -6.73 -3.34 1.64
N GLY A 119 -6.79 -2.13 2.20
CA GLY A 119 -5.70 -1.17 2.19
C GLY A 119 -5.57 -0.37 0.89
N ALA A 120 -4.72 0.66 0.94
CA ALA A 120 -4.55 1.64 -0.13
C ALA A 120 -3.58 1.21 -1.25
N ALA A 121 -2.91 0.06 -1.09
CA ALA A 121 -1.89 -0.43 -2.02
C ALA A 121 -2.11 -1.92 -2.30
N ALA A 122 -3.29 -2.24 -2.82
CA ALA A 122 -3.73 -3.61 -3.04
C ALA A 122 -3.35 -4.11 -4.44
N ARG A 123 -3.60 -3.31 -5.48
CA ARG A 123 -3.44 -3.75 -6.88
C ARG A 123 -2.37 -2.90 -7.58
N PRO A 124 -1.38 -3.51 -8.27
CA PRO A 124 -0.34 -2.75 -8.97
C PRO A 124 -0.94 -1.93 -10.11
N ARG A 125 -0.52 -0.67 -10.26
CA ARG A 125 -1.00 0.21 -11.32
C ARG A 125 -0.03 0.20 -12.48
N PHE A 126 -0.50 -0.06 -13.69
CA PHE A 126 0.30 0.01 -14.91
C PHE A 126 -0.10 1.22 -15.78
N PRO A 127 0.86 1.88 -16.45
CA PRO A 127 0.54 2.83 -17.52
C PRO A 127 -0.25 2.14 -18.65
N LYS A 128 -1.15 2.86 -19.33
CA LYS A 128 -1.95 2.29 -20.43
C LYS A 128 -1.08 1.68 -21.54
N TRP A 129 0.02 2.34 -21.86
CA TRP A 129 0.99 1.90 -22.89
C TRP A 129 1.85 0.70 -22.46
N ALA A 130 1.78 0.25 -21.20
CA ALA A 130 2.63 -0.85 -20.72
C ALA A 130 2.34 -2.17 -21.46
N ALA A 131 1.10 -2.39 -21.88
CA ALA A 131 0.69 -3.57 -22.63
C ALA A 131 1.31 -3.61 -24.04
N ASP A 132 1.67 -2.45 -24.59
CA ASP A 132 2.28 -2.32 -25.92
C ASP A 132 3.81 -2.46 -25.86
N ALA A 133 4.39 -2.50 -24.65
CA ALA A 133 5.84 -2.51 -24.45
C ALA A 133 6.40 -3.94 -24.55
N GLU A 134 7.10 -4.22 -25.64
CA GLU A 134 7.85 -5.47 -25.83
C GLU A 134 9.32 -5.28 -25.43
N VAL A 135 9.83 -6.18 -24.58
CA VAL A 135 11.23 -6.21 -24.14
C VAL A 135 11.76 -7.64 -24.21
N GLU A 136 13.04 -7.81 -24.58
CA GLU A 136 13.67 -9.14 -24.68
C GLU A 136 13.83 -9.83 -23.32
N GLY A 137 14.03 -9.04 -22.26
CA GLY A 137 14.16 -9.51 -20.90
C GLY A 137 12.81 -9.53 -20.18
N VAL A 138 12.76 -8.87 -19.02
CA VAL A 138 11.59 -8.94 -18.14
C VAL A 138 10.82 -7.63 -18.09
N GLN A 139 9.50 -7.77 -18.07
CA GLN A 139 8.56 -6.72 -17.72
C GLN A 139 7.94 -7.05 -16.36
N MET A 140 8.13 -6.20 -15.34
CA MET A 140 7.56 -6.46 -14.01
C MET A 140 7.15 -5.18 -13.26
N HIS A 141 6.22 -5.29 -12.32
CA HIS A 141 5.97 -4.25 -11.33
C HIS A 141 6.84 -4.47 -10.08
N THR A 142 7.13 -3.41 -9.33
CA THR A 142 7.82 -3.48 -8.02
C THR A 142 7.11 -4.40 -7.00
N ASN A 143 5.89 -4.86 -7.27
CA ASN A 143 5.20 -5.86 -6.46
C ASN A 143 5.81 -7.27 -6.60
N ALA A 144 6.39 -7.56 -7.76
CA ALA A 144 7.04 -8.84 -8.08
C ALA A 144 8.57 -8.80 -7.89
N TYR A 145 9.15 -7.61 -7.76
CA TYR A 145 10.58 -7.44 -7.50
C TYR A 145 10.96 -7.96 -6.10
N ARG A 146 12.01 -8.78 -6.04
CA ARG A 146 12.61 -9.36 -4.83
C ARG A 146 14.11 -9.12 -4.80
N THR A 147 14.79 -9.38 -5.92
CA THR A 147 16.25 -9.24 -6.01
C THR A 147 16.69 -8.82 -7.42
N PRO A 148 17.88 -8.22 -7.57
CA PRO A 148 18.43 -7.87 -8.87
C PRO A 148 18.55 -9.04 -9.85
N GLU A 149 18.78 -10.27 -9.37
CA GLU A 149 19.02 -11.46 -10.19
C GLU A 149 17.79 -11.93 -10.97
N GLN A 150 16.59 -11.45 -10.61
CA GLN A 150 15.38 -11.69 -11.39
C GLN A 150 15.37 -10.94 -12.72
N ILE A 151 16.27 -9.98 -12.89
CA ILE A 151 16.36 -9.12 -14.08
C ILE A 151 17.63 -9.50 -14.84
N PRO A 152 17.54 -9.83 -16.14
CA PRO A 152 18.72 -10.06 -16.96
C PRO A 152 19.61 -8.82 -16.99
N ARG A 153 20.93 -9.04 -16.93
CA ARG A 153 21.91 -7.95 -17.05
C ARG A 153 21.71 -7.18 -18.35
N GLY A 154 21.84 -5.86 -18.27
CA GLY A 154 21.66 -4.96 -19.40
C GLY A 154 21.08 -3.63 -18.97
N ARG A 155 20.45 -2.91 -19.92
CA ARG A 155 19.76 -1.66 -19.65
C ARG A 155 18.37 -1.93 -19.10
N VAL A 156 18.10 -1.35 -17.94
CA VAL A 156 16.83 -1.47 -17.25
C VAL A 156 16.18 -0.10 -17.15
N LEU A 157 14.96 0.01 -17.65
CA LEU A 157 14.12 1.19 -17.44
C LEU A 157 13.28 1.00 -16.19
N ILE A 158 13.36 1.93 -15.24
CA ILE A 158 12.45 2.02 -14.10
C ILE A 158 11.47 3.15 -14.34
N VAL A 159 10.18 2.82 -14.41
CA VAL A 159 9.10 3.78 -14.67
C VAL A 159 8.51 4.23 -13.35
N GLY A 160 8.82 5.47 -12.93
CA GLY A 160 8.27 6.10 -11.73
C GLY A 160 9.29 6.38 -10.63
N GLY A 161 9.67 7.65 -10.48
CA GLY A 161 10.54 8.18 -9.40
C GLY A 161 9.89 8.27 -8.02
N GLY A 162 9.01 7.32 -7.66
CA GLY A 162 8.55 7.16 -6.29
C GLY A 162 9.62 6.48 -5.43
N ILE A 163 9.33 6.34 -4.13
CA ILE A 163 10.26 5.71 -3.16
C ILE A 163 10.65 4.30 -3.57
N ALA A 164 9.67 3.49 -3.99
CA ALA A 164 9.93 2.15 -4.51
C ALA A 164 10.86 2.17 -5.74
N GLY A 165 10.62 3.10 -6.68
CA GLY A 165 11.44 3.23 -7.87
C GLY A 165 12.87 3.64 -7.57
N THR A 166 13.09 4.50 -6.58
CA THR A 166 14.43 4.95 -6.18
C THR A 166 15.20 3.90 -5.39
N GLU A 167 14.52 3.14 -4.54
CA GLU A 167 15.15 2.01 -3.84
C GLU A 167 15.56 0.91 -4.82
N VAL A 168 14.65 0.51 -5.72
CA VAL A 168 14.96 -0.49 -6.75
C VAL A 168 16.03 0.00 -7.72
N ALA A 169 16.03 1.30 -8.08
CA ALA A 169 17.11 1.89 -8.88
C ALA A 169 18.46 1.76 -8.17
N SER A 170 18.52 2.09 -6.88
CA SER A 170 19.75 1.96 -6.10
C SER A 170 20.20 0.51 -5.94
N ASP A 171 19.27 -0.44 -5.91
CA ASP A 171 19.61 -1.87 -5.77
C ASP A 171 20.17 -2.43 -7.07
N LEU A 172 19.53 -2.10 -8.21
CA LEU A 172 19.94 -2.54 -9.55
C LEU A 172 21.21 -1.86 -10.08
N ALA A 173 21.50 -0.62 -9.67
CA ALA A 173 22.66 0.16 -10.13
C ALA A 173 24.01 -0.55 -9.87
N LYS A 174 24.05 -1.53 -8.96
CA LYS A 174 25.26 -2.32 -8.66
C LYS A 174 25.60 -3.32 -9.78
N SER A 175 24.65 -3.65 -10.65
CA SER A 175 24.77 -4.76 -11.61
C SER A 175 24.14 -4.52 -12.98
N HIS A 176 23.40 -3.41 -13.16
CA HIS A 176 22.66 -3.06 -14.36
C HIS A 176 22.93 -1.61 -14.78
N ASP A 177 22.74 -1.30 -16.06
CA ASP A 177 22.69 0.07 -16.56
C ASP A 177 21.25 0.61 -16.37
N VAL A 178 21.06 1.44 -15.34
CA VAL A 178 19.72 1.82 -14.89
C VAL A 178 19.35 3.20 -15.41
N THR A 179 18.18 3.30 -16.04
CA THR A 179 17.49 4.58 -16.27
C THR A 179 16.23 4.69 -15.41
N LEU A 180 16.11 5.74 -14.62
CA LEU A 180 14.91 6.07 -13.85
C LEU A 180 14.13 7.19 -14.55
N ALA A 181 12.91 6.88 -15.01
CA ALA A 181 11.99 7.84 -15.59
C ALA A 181 11.14 8.52 -14.50
N VAL A 182 11.16 9.85 -14.45
CA VAL A 182 10.50 10.65 -13.42
C VAL A 182 9.56 11.68 -14.02
N ARG A 183 8.38 11.86 -13.41
CA ARG A 183 7.46 12.94 -13.78
C ARG A 183 8.06 14.29 -13.40
N THR A 184 8.32 15.13 -14.39
CA THR A 184 8.83 16.51 -14.24
C THR A 184 7.87 17.39 -13.42
N ARG A 185 6.57 17.07 -13.39
CA ARG A 185 5.57 17.76 -12.53
C ARG A 185 5.61 17.34 -11.06
N ARG A 186 6.77 17.03 -10.51
CA ARG A 186 6.98 17.07 -9.07
C ARG A 186 7.82 18.30 -8.76
N ALA A 187 7.24 19.49 -8.97
CA ALA A 187 7.60 20.63 -8.16
C ALA A 187 7.42 20.17 -6.70
N GLU A 188 8.55 19.95 -6.01
CA GLU A 188 8.63 19.94 -4.55
C GLU A 188 7.49 19.22 -3.82
N ALA A 189 7.05 18.02 -4.24
CA ALA A 189 6.22 17.24 -3.33
C ALA A 189 7.15 16.67 -2.27
N HIS A 190 7.19 17.38 -1.15
CA HIS A 190 7.96 17.05 0.05
C HIS A 190 8.01 15.54 0.26
N PRO A 191 9.18 14.96 0.60
CA PRO A 191 9.19 13.62 1.14
C PRO A 191 8.21 13.63 2.31
N ARG A 192 7.26 12.69 2.31
CA ARG A 192 6.54 12.37 3.55
C ARG A 192 7.55 11.67 4.44
N GLN A 193 8.48 12.43 5.01
CA GLN A 193 9.17 11.99 6.21
C GLN A 193 8.06 11.80 7.23
N PHE A 194 7.83 10.55 7.61
CA PHE A 194 7.11 10.30 8.84
C PHE A 194 7.98 10.90 9.94
N PRO A 195 7.43 11.79 10.78
CA PRO A 195 8.23 12.59 11.69
C PRO A 195 9.16 11.68 12.49
N THR A 196 10.47 11.85 12.29
CA THR A 196 11.52 11.16 13.02
C THR A 196 11.78 11.80 14.38
N GLN A 197 11.08 12.90 14.70
CA GLN A 197 11.20 13.69 15.93
C GLN A 197 9.85 14.30 16.35
N PRO A 198 9.68 14.71 17.64
CA PRO A 198 8.43 15.21 18.19
C PRO A 198 7.94 16.50 17.52
N ARG A 199 6.64 16.75 17.66
CA ARG A 199 5.85 17.90 17.15
C ARG A 199 6.64 19.21 17.04
N VAL A 200 6.94 19.64 15.80
CA VAL A 200 7.21 21.05 15.49
C VAL A 200 5.89 21.81 15.27
N SER A 201 5.86 23.05 15.74
CA SER A 201 4.72 23.98 15.75
C SER A 201 3.94 24.11 14.42
N PRO A 202 2.60 24.28 14.44
CA PRO A 202 1.76 24.45 13.25
C PRO A 202 2.13 25.65 12.35
N TRP A 203 2.90 26.62 12.87
CA TRP A 203 3.20 27.88 12.18
C TRP A 203 4.48 27.85 11.34
N ARG A 204 5.25 26.76 11.40
CA ARG A 204 6.36 26.54 10.46
C ARG A 204 5.84 25.69 9.30
N ARG A 205 5.55 26.33 8.16
CA ARG A 205 5.63 25.64 6.88
C ARG A 205 7.08 25.21 6.71
N VAL A 206 7.39 23.97 7.05
CA VAL A 206 8.67 23.37 6.68
C VAL A 206 8.65 23.26 5.17
N LYS A 207 9.30 24.20 4.48
CA LYS A 207 9.74 23.97 3.11
C LYS A 207 10.77 22.86 3.18
N ILE A 208 10.36 21.62 2.95
CA ILE A 208 11.31 20.52 2.77
C ILE A 208 11.89 20.71 1.37
N ALA A 209 13.18 21.03 1.30
CA ALA A 209 13.95 21.09 0.07
C ALA A 209 13.76 19.78 -0.72
N PRO A 210 13.78 19.80 -2.07
CA PRO A 210 13.91 18.57 -2.82
C PRO A 210 15.23 17.90 -2.40
N GLU A 211 15.15 16.82 -1.62
CA GLU A 211 16.35 16.15 -1.14
C GLU A 211 17.02 15.32 -2.26
N PRO A 212 18.34 15.02 -2.12
CA PRO A 212 19.27 14.52 -3.13
C PRO A 212 19.03 13.05 -3.55
N LEU A 213 17.80 12.56 -3.47
CA LEU A 213 17.45 11.17 -3.81
C LEU A 213 17.90 10.81 -5.23
N TYR A 214 17.75 11.75 -6.17
CA TYR A 214 18.20 11.54 -7.55
C TYR A 214 19.69 11.85 -7.75
N ASP A 215 20.27 12.76 -6.96
CA ASP A 215 21.71 13.05 -7.03
C ASP A 215 22.53 11.87 -6.53
N ALA A 216 22.15 11.28 -5.38
CA ALA A 216 22.75 10.06 -4.87
C ALA A 216 22.58 8.85 -5.82
N LEU A 217 21.53 8.86 -6.66
CA LEU A 217 21.37 7.86 -7.72
C LEU A 217 22.27 8.16 -8.93
N ARG A 218 22.43 9.43 -9.32
CA ARG A 218 23.39 9.85 -10.35
C ARG A 218 24.82 9.48 -9.97
N ASP A 219 25.20 9.67 -8.71
CA ASP A 219 26.51 9.28 -8.17
C ASP A 219 26.74 7.76 -8.26
N LYS A 220 25.66 6.97 -8.27
CA LYS A 220 25.67 5.52 -8.50
C LYS A 220 25.57 5.13 -9.97
N GLY A 221 25.67 6.08 -10.89
CA GLY A 221 25.59 5.86 -12.34
C GLY A 221 24.17 5.72 -12.90
N VAL A 222 23.12 6.02 -12.12
CA VAL A 222 21.74 5.94 -12.61
C VAL A 222 21.42 7.16 -13.49
N SER A 223 20.98 6.89 -14.72
CA SER A 223 20.48 7.91 -15.62
C SER A 223 19.08 8.36 -15.21
N ILE A 224 18.88 9.66 -14.97
CA ILE A 224 17.55 10.22 -14.66
C ILE A 224 16.96 10.85 -15.93
N ARG A 225 15.74 10.46 -16.31
CA ARG A 225 15.06 10.94 -17.52
C ARG A 225 13.65 11.47 -17.23
N ALA A 226 13.09 12.22 -18.16
CA ALA A 226 11.70 12.68 -18.12
C ALA A 226 10.71 11.50 -18.05
N GLU A 227 9.42 11.76 -17.88
CA GLU A 227 8.45 10.67 -17.80
C GLU A 227 8.37 9.90 -19.13
N THR A 228 8.28 8.58 -19.04
CA THR A 228 7.95 7.74 -20.18
C THR A 228 6.49 7.95 -20.54
N ILE A 229 6.24 8.39 -21.77
CA ILE A 229 4.90 8.70 -22.28
C ILE A 229 4.30 7.57 -23.10
N GLY A 230 5.12 6.62 -23.54
CA GLY A 230 4.69 5.49 -24.35
C GLY A 230 5.86 4.68 -24.90
N VAL A 231 5.52 3.83 -25.85
CA VAL A 231 6.46 3.08 -26.69
C VAL A 231 6.21 3.43 -28.15
N ASP A 232 7.27 3.37 -28.95
CA ASP A 232 7.23 3.50 -30.40
C ASP A 232 8.16 2.43 -31.00
N GLY A 233 7.54 1.37 -31.54
CA GLY A 233 8.21 0.11 -31.84
C GLY A 233 8.93 -0.43 -30.59
N ALA A 234 10.18 -0.85 -30.74
CA ALA A 234 11.01 -1.39 -29.66
C ALA A 234 11.61 -0.31 -28.71
N LYS A 235 11.25 0.97 -28.86
CA LYS A 235 11.83 2.08 -28.08
C LYS A 235 10.79 2.70 -27.16
N PHE A 236 11.21 3.02 -25.95
CA PHE A 236 10.43 3.82 -25.02
C PHE A 236 10.59 5.30 -25.37
N ALA A 237 9.47 6.02 -25.45
CA ALA A 237 9.41 7.45 -25.72
C ALA A 237 9.26 8.24 -24.42
N PHE A 238 10.03 9.31 -24.29
CA PHE A 238 10.09 10.16 -23.12
C PHE A 238 9.52 11.56 -23.43
N ALA A 239 9.01 12.24 -22.41
CA ALA A 239 8.37 13.55 -22.57
C ALA A 239 9.31 14.66 -23.07
N ASP A 240 10.63 14.48 -22.95
CA ASP A 240 11.66 15.38 -23.47
C ASP A 240 12.06 15.06 -24.93
N GLY A 241 11.36 14.13 -25.58
CA GLY A 241 11.66 13.69 -26.95
C GLY A 241 12.74 12.61 -27.03
N TYR A 242 13.38 12.24 -25.92
CA TYR A 242 14.34 11.14 -25.87
C TYR A 242 13.65 9.81 -26.20
N ARG A 243 14.37 8.91 -26.88
CA ARG A 243 13.87 7.60 -27.31
C ARG A 243 14.96 6.55 -27.16
N GLN A 244 14.67 5.46 -26.47
CA GLN A 244 15.67 4.43 -26.15
C GLN A 244 15.03 3.05 -25.98
N ALA A 245 15.68 2.03 -26.52
CA ALA A 245 15.35 0.62 -26.26
C ALA A 245 16.01 0.15 -24.96
N TYR A 246 15.31 -0.67 -24.19
CA TYR A 246 15.77 -1.26 -22.94
C TYR A 246 15.53 -2.77 -22.96
N GLN A 247 16.43 -3.54 -22.37
CA GLN A 247 16.29 -4.99 -22.26
C GLN A 247 15.20 -5.39 -21.26
N SER A 248 14.98 -4.59 -20.21
CA SER A 248 13.97 -4.88 -19.20
C SER A 248 13.32 -3.61 -18.69
N VAL A 249 12.10 -3.72 -18.19
CA VAL A 249 11.35 -2.61 -17.62
C VAL A 249 10.73 -2.99 -16.27
N VAL A 250 10.93 -2.11 -15.29
CA VAL A 250 10.35 -2.22 -13.95
C VAL A 250 9.38 -1.08 -13.71
N PHE A 251 8.12 -1.39 -13.50
CA PHE A 251 7.08 -0.44 -13.16
C PHE A 251 7.07 -0.15 -11.65
N ALA A 252 7.47 1.05 -11.28
CA ALA A 252 7.36 1.63 -9.95
C ALA A 252 6.21 2.66 -9.89
N THR A 253 5.12 2.34 -10.58
CA THR A 253 4.02 3.25 -10.89
C THR A 253 2.93 3.29 -9.82
N GLY A 254 3.16 2.69 -8.65
CA GLY A 254 2.26 2.73 -7.51
C GLY A 254 1.13 1.71 -7.59
N TYR A 255 0.10 1.91 -6.78
CA TYR A 255 -0.96 0.93 -6.57
C TYR A 255 -2.32 1.61 -6.55
N GLU A 256 -3.35 0.83 -6.85
CA GLU A 256 -4.74 1.14 -6.57
C GLU A 256 -5.14 0.57 -5.20
N ALA A 257 -6.15 1.19 -4.59
CA ALA A 257 -6.80 0.67 -3.40
C ALA A 257 -7.62 -0.59 -3.75
N GLY A 258 -7.84 -1.44 -2.74
CA GLY A 258 -8.62 -2.68 -2.87
C GLY A 258 -10.11 -2.49 -2.59
N ASP A 259 -10.67 -1.36 -3.03
CA ASP A 259 -12.05 -0.93 -2.76
C ASP A 259 -12.98 -1.06 -3.97
N GLU A 260 -12.54 -1.72 -5.04
CA GLU A 260 -13.29 -1.88 -6.29
C GLU A 260 -14.61 -2.68 -6.16
N TRP A 261 -14.72 -3.52 -5.14
CA TRP A 261 -15.90 -4.34 -4.85
C TRP A 261 -16.94 -3.60 -3.99
N LEU A 262 -16.60 -2.40 -3.52
CA LEU A 262 -17.54 -1.56 -2.81
C LEU A 262 -18.53 -0.94 -3.81
N PRO A 263 -19.78 -0.69 -3.40
CA PRO A 263 -20.77 -0.06 -4.28
C PRO A 263 -20.24 1.25 -4.87
N THR A 264 -20.32 1.38 -6.19
CA THR A 264 -20.04 2.61 -6.92
C THR A 264 -21.09 3.65 -6.52
N GLN A 265 -20.82 4.44 -5.49
CA GLN A 265 -21.72 5.54 -5.14
C GLN A 265 -21.09 6.89 -5.45
N PRO A 266 -21.88 7.85 -5.98
CA PRO A 266 -21.52 9.23 -5.83
C PRO A 266 -21.58 9.53 -4.32
N GLN A 267 -20.45 9.97 -3.78
CA GLN A 267 -20.33 10.65 -2.50
C GLN A 267 -20.41 9.74 -1.26
N LEU A 268 -19.23 9.35 -0.78
CA LEU A 268 -18.90 9.30 0.65
C LEU A 268 -19.85 10.20 1.46
N GLN A 269 -20.43 9.70 2.55
CA GLN A 269 -21.00 10.60 3.56
C GLN A 269 -19.87 11.53 4.00
N ARG A 270 -19.82 12.75 3.45
CA ARG A 270 -18.76 13.76 3.68
C ARG A 270 -18.64 14.21 5.14
N ARG A 271 -19.29 13.54 6.09
CA ARG A 271 -19.35 13.89 7.51
C ARG A 271 -18.79 12.84 8.47
N ILE A 272 -18.61 11.58 8.08
CA ILE A 272 -18.09 10.53 8.98
C ILE A 272 -16.94 9.77 8.30
N PRO A 273 -15.67 10.03 8.68
CA PRO A 273 -14.55 9.23 8.22
C PRO A 273 -14.79 7.74 8.47
N THR A 274 -14.33 6.87 7.57
CA THR A 274 -14.47 5.40 7.59
C THR A 274 -15.86 4.82 7.32
N ALA A 275 -16.92 5.63 7.26
CA ALA A 275 -18.27 5.13 6.98
C ALA A 275 -18.66 5.39 5.51
N THR A 276 -19.33 4.42 4.89
CA THR A 276 -19.93 4.60 3.56
C THR A 276 -21.39 5.05 3.67
N THR A 277 -22.00 5.36 2.54
CA THR A 277 -23.44 5.64 2.45
C THR A 277 -24.31 4.40 2.68
N LEU A 278 -23.76 3.19 2.56
CA LEU A 278 -24.45 1.94 2.87
C LEU A 278 -24.32 1.67 4.39
N PRO A 279 -25.41 1.73 5.18
CA PRO A 279 -25.31 1.61 6.63
C PRO A 279 -24.74 0.25 7.06
N GLY A 280 -23.63 0.27 7.80
CA GLY A 280 -22.92 -0.94 8.23
C GLY A 280 -21.72 -1.32 7.40
N LEU A 281 -21.53 -0.65 6.25
CA LEU A 281 -20.32 -0.80 5.47
C LEU A 281 -19.32 0.29 5.84
N PHE A 282 -18.15 -0.14 6.31
CA PHE A 282 -17.04 0.70 6.73
C PHE A 282 -15.79 0.42 5.92
N VAL A 283 -14.87 1.38 5.87
CA VAL A 283 -13.56 1.27 5.20
C VAL A 283 -12.46 1.71 6.17
N ALA A 284 -11.46 0.85 6.35
CA ALA A 284 -10.30 1.09 7.21
C ALA A 284 -9.02 1.12 6.38
N GLY A 285 -8.13 2.07 6.67
CA GLY A 285 -6.77 2.06 6.13
C GLY A 285 -6.62 2.56 4.70
N ILE A 286 -7.69 3.14 4.13
CA ILE A 286 -7.68 3.72 2.77
C ILE A 286 -7.85 5.25 2.90
N PRO A 287 -6.82 6.06 2.59
CA PRO A 287 -6.84 7.51 2.85
C PRO A 287 -8.01 8.28 2.25
N VAL A 288 -8.49 7.90 1.06
CA VAL A 288 -9.64 8.57 0.41
C VAL A 288 -10.94 8.40 1.19
N HIS A 289 -11.04 7.35 2.02
CA HIS A 289 -12.21 7.05 2.86
C HIS A 289 -12.05 7.53 4.32
N SER A 290 -10.88 8.07 4.70
CA SER A 290 -10.63 8.49 6.08
C SER A 290 -9.68 9.70 6.17
N GLN A 291 -8.41 9.47 6.51
CA GLN A 291 -7.41 10.48 6.78
C GLN A 291 -6.12 10.21 6.00
N ALA A 292 -5.32 11.24 5.74
CA ALA A 292 -4.12 11.15 4.91
C ALA A 292 -3.10 10.09 5.37
N ARG A 293 -3.10 9.74 6.66
CA ARG A 293 -2.22 8.73 7.28
C ARG A 293 -2.88 7.35 7.44
N ALA A 294 -4.10 7.13 6.96
CA ALA A 294 -4.83 5.88 7.17
C ALA A 294 -4.05 4.64 6.71
N ASN A 295 -3.17 4.77 5.73
CA ASN A 295 -2.31 3.71 5.23
C ASN A 295 -1.06 3.40 6.09
N THR A 296 -0.97 3.93 7.32
CA THR A 296 0.07 3.57 8.30
C THR A 296 -0.51 2.79 9.47
N LEU A 297 0.32 2.09 10.23
CA LEU A 297 -0.12 1.33 11.41
C LEU A 297 -0.83 2.22 12.46
N PRO A 298 -0.31 3.40 12.84
CA PRO A 298 -1.07 4.32 13.71
C PRO A 298 -2.34 4.88 13.07
N GLY A 299 -2.32 5.12 11.75
CA GLY A 299 -3.46 5.67 11.03
C GLY A 299 -4.62 4.69 10.94
N VAL A 300 -4.37 3.44 10.55
CA VAL A 300 -5.38 2.38 10.50
C VAL A 300 -5.88 2.03 11.90
N TRP A 301 -5.06 2.17 12.94
CA TRP A 301 -5.52 2.03 14.33
C TRP A 301 -6.59 3.06 14.69
N THR A 302 -6.42 4.30 14.23
CA THR A 302 -7.41 5.36 14.44
C THR A 302 -8.73 5.02 13.75
N ASP A 303 -8.66 4.48 12.53
CA ASP A 303 -9.85 4.03 11.79
C ASP A 303 -10.53 2.88 12.52
N ALA A 304 -9.78 1.84 12.89
CA ALA A 304 -10.27 0.69 13.63
C ALA A 304 -10.99 1.07 14.93
N ALA A 305 -10.39 1.96 15.73
CA ALA A 305 -10.97 2.43 16.98
C ALA A 305 -12.26 3.24 16.77
N ARG A 306 -12.44 3.89 15.62
CA ARG A 306 -13.66 4.61 15.25
C ARG A 306 -14.74 3.63 14.77
N ILE A 307 -14.39 2.74 13.85
CA ILE A 307 -15.29 1.72 13.29
C ILE A 307 -15.87 0.83 14.38
N ALA A 308 -15.02 0.36 15.31
CA ALA A 308 -15.47 -0.48 16.41
C ALA A 308 -16.47 0.22 17.34
N ARG A 309 -16.39 1.56 17.51
CA ARG A 309 -17.43 2.31 18.25
C ARG A 309 -18.76 2.29 17.51
N PHE A 310 -18.75 2.49 16.20
CA PHE A 310 -19.97 2.45 15.40
C PHE A 310 -20.61 1.07 15.39
N ILE A 311 -19.82 0.01 15.26
CA ILE A 311 -20.32 -1.37 15.29
C ILE A 311 -20.95 -1.67 16.65
N TYR A 312 -20.27 -1.34 17.75
CA TYR A 312 -20.78 -1.60 19.10
C TYR A 312 -22.01 -0.76 19.47
N ALA A 313 -22.11 0.47 18.96
CA ALA A 313 -23.23 1.35 19.22
C ALA A 313 -24.46 1.08 18.33
N ARG A 314 -24.36 0.17 17.35
CA ARG A 314 -25.51 -0.21 16.53
C ARG A 314 -26.32 -1.29 17.24
N PRO A 315 -27.63 -1.06 17.49
CA PRO A 315 -28.52 -2.06 18.07
C PRO A 315 -28.71 -3.29 17.16
#